data_AF-A0A2S7NW97-F1
#
_entry.id   AF-A0A2S7NW97-F1
#
_cell.length_a   1.000
_cell.length_b   1.000
_cell.length_c   1.000
_cell.angle_alpha   90.00
_cell.angle_beta   90.00
_cell.angle_gamma   90.00
#
_symmetry.space_group_name_H-M   'P 1'
#
loop_
_entity.id
_entity.type
_entity.pdbx_description
1 polymer ?
#
loop_
_entity_poly.entity_id
_entity_poly.type
_entity_poly.pdbx_seq_one_letter_code
_entity_poly.pdbx_strand_id
1 'polypeptide(L)' 'MQGIVVGSKEDQQELCAFLEEKKVSLKPIIDKVFDFKDSVEAFEYLYSGAHTGKVVIKL' A
#
# COMPACT_ATOMS: atom_id res chain seq x y z
N MET A 1 -15.87 21.37 -7.02
CA MET A 1 -14.91 20.27 -6.75
C MET A 1 -15.71 19.00 -6.61
N GLN A 2 -15.49 18.03 -7.51
CA GLN A 2 -16.04 16.69 -7.36
C GLN A 2 -14.94 15.89 -6.64
N GLY A 3 -15.16 15.55 -5.36
CA GLY A 3 -14.24 14.74 -4.58
C GLY A 3 -14.71 13.29 -4.54
N ILE A 4 -13.77 12.34 -4.64
CA ILE A 4 -14.03 10.93 -4.37
C ILE A 4 -13.45 10.64 -2.99
N VAL A 5 -14.28 10.10 -2.08
CA VAL A 5 -13.87 9.75 -0.72
C VAL A 5 -13.99 8.24 -0.56
N VAL A 6 -12.84 7.56 -0.70
CA VAL A 6 -12.66 6.10 -0.60
C VAL A 6 -13.65 5.27 -1.47
N GLY A 7 -13.45 3.96 -1.49
CA GLY A 7 -14.38 3.00 -2.12
C GLY A 7 -15.22 2.28 -1.04
N SER A 8 -16.30 1.63 -1.46
CA SER A 8 -17.04 0.71 -0.60
C SER A 8 -16.21 -0.53 -0.27
N LYS A 9 -16.66 -1.32 0.70
CA LYS A 9 -16.03 -2.61 1.00
C LYS A 9 -16.12 -3.54 -0.22
N GLU A 10 -17.27 -3.53 -0.88
CA GLU A 10 -17.56 -4.32 -2.07
C GLU A 10 -16.57 -3.97 -3.20
N ASP A 11 -16.35 -2.68 -3.48
CA ASP A 11 -15.37 -2.22 -4.48
C ASP A 11 -13.96 -2.75 -4.17
N GLN A 12 -13.55 -2.72 -2.90
CA GLN A 12 -12.23 -3.21 -2.48
C GLN A 12 -12.11 -4.72 -2.65
N GLN A 13 -13.17 -5.48 -2.36
CA GLN A 13 -13.18 -6.93 -2.52
C GLN A 13 -13.12 -7.33 -4.00
N GLU A 14 -13.87 -6.63 -4.85
CA GLU A 14 -13.83 -6.81 -6.31
C GLU A 14 -12.45 -6.49 -6.88
N LEU A 15 -11.82 -5.40 -6.42
CA LEU A 15 -10.44 -5.06 -6.80
C LEU A 15 -9.46 -6.18 -6.41
N CYS A 16 -9.54 -6.67 -5.16
CA CYS A 16 -8.66 -7.76 -4.71
C CYS A 16 -8.83 -9.03 -5.56
N ALA A 17 -10.08 -9.44 -5.82
CA ALA A 17 -10.39 -10.61 -6.63
C ALA A 17 -9.86 -10.45 -8.07
N PHE A 18 -10.02 -9.27 -8.66
CA PHE A 18 -9.49 -8.97 -9.99
C PHE A 18 -7.96 -9.05 -10.04
N LEU A 19 -7.27 -8.48 -9.06
CA LEU A 19 -5.80 -8.52 -8.99
C LEU A 19 -5.28 -9.96 -8.85
N GLU A 20 -5.97 -10.78 -8.07
CA GLU A 20 -5.66 -12.20 -7.91
C GLU A 20 -5.90 -12.99 -9.20
N GLU A 21 -7.07 -12.84 -9.83
CA GLU A 21 -7.43 -13.51 -11.09
C GLU A 21 -6.41 -13.19 -12.20
N LYS A 22 -6.03 -11.92 -12.32
CA LYS A 22 -5.06 -11.45 -13.32
C LYS A 22 -3.61 -11.66 -12.91
N LYS A 23 -3.34 -12.23 -11.73
CA LYS A 23 -2.00 -12.46 -11.18
C LYS A 23 -1.13 -11.20 -11.19
N VAL A 24 -1.74 -10.07 -10.87
CA VAL A 24 -1.06 -8.77 -10.88
C VAL A 24 -0.05 -8.73 -9.75
N SER A 25 1.21 -8.45 -10.09
CA SER A 25 2.25 -8.24 -9.08
C SER A 25 2.19 -6.81 -8.57
N LEU A 26 1.96 -6.64 -7.27
CA LEU A 26 2.10 -5.35 -6.59
C LEU A 26 3.53 -5.06 -6.12
N LYS A 27 4.48 -5.99 -6.33
CA LYS A 27 5.89 -5.78 -5.96
C LYS A 27 6.50 -4.50 -6.55
N PRO A 28 6.23 -4.11 -7.82
CA PRO A 28 6.84 -2.92 -8.40
C PRO A 28 6.43 -1.60 -7.74
N ILE A 29 5.30 -1.57 -7.01
CA ILE A 29 4.84 -0.36 -6.31
C ILE A 29 5.30 -0.32 -4.85
N ILE A 30 5.92 -1.39 -4.35
CA ILE A 30 6.48 -1.43 -3.00
C ILE A 30 7.90 -0.88 -3.09
N ASP A 31 8.15 0.15 -2.30
CA ASP A 31 9.44 0.81 -2.25
C ASP A 31 10.35 0.18 -1.18
N LYS A 32 9.85 0.11 0.06
CA LYS A 32 10.57 -0.51 1.18
C LYS A 32 9.64 -1.30 2.09
N VAL A 33 10.15 -2.42 2.59
CA VAL A 33 9.50 -3.27 3.59
C VAL A 33 10.29 -3.19 4.89
N PHE A 34 9.61 -2.93 6.00
CA PHE A 34 10.15 -2.88 7.35
C PHE A 34 9.59 -4.03 8.19
N ASP A 35 10.37 -4.55 9.14
CA ASP A 35 9.82 -5.44 10.18
C ASP A 35 8.99 -4.62 11.18
N PHE A 36 8.03 -5.25 11.87
CA PHE A 36 7.17 -4.56 12.84
C PHE A 36 7.94 -3.80 13.95
N LYS A 37 9.07 -4.38 14.40
CA LYS A 37 9.98 -3.76 15.39
C LYS A 37 10.55 -2.40 14.91
N ASP A 38 10.63 -2.19 13.61
CA ASP A 38 11.19 -1.00 12.96
C ASP A 38 10.07 -0.03 12.49
N SER A 39 8.85 -0.18 13.02
CA SER A 39 7.70 0.63 12.64
C SER A 39 7.93 2.13 12.81
N VAL A 40 8.67 2.56 13.83
CA VAL A 40 9.02 3.98 14.03
C VAL A 40 9.84 4.50 12.84
N GLU A 41 10.88 3.77 12.42
CA GLU A 41 11.71 4.13 11.26
C GLU A 41 10.88 4.11 9.97
N ALA A 42 9.95 3.17 9.83
CA ALA A 42 9.05 3.09 8.67
C ALA A 42 8.19 4.35 8.54
N PHE A 43 7.65 4.87 9.66
CA PHE A 43 6.90 6.12 9.67
C PHE A 43 7.79 7.33 9.41
N GLU A 44 8.99 7.41 10.00
CA GLU A 44 9.95 8.48 9.72
C GLU A 44 10.32 8.53 8.23
N TYR A 45 10.57 7.38 7.61
CA TYR A 45 10.82 7.26 6.17
C TYR A 45 9.62 7.72 5.34
N LEU A 46 8.40 7.30 5.70
CA LEU A 46 7.17 7.75 5.06
C LEU A 46 7.02 9.29 5.15
N TYR A 47 7.20 9.88 6.33
CA TYR A 47 7.07 11.32 6.55
C TYR A 47 8.14 12.16 5.87
N SER A 48 9.34 11.59 5.66
CA SER A 48 10.41 12.28 4.93
C SER A 48 10.07 12.55 3.46
N GLY A 49 9.11 11.81 2.88
CA GLY A 49 8.78 11.88 1.46
C GLY A 49 9.83 11.27 0.53
N ALA A 50 10.87 10.62 1.04
CA ALA A 50 11.93 9.99 0.24
C ALA A 50 11.49 8.71 -0.50
N HIS A 51 10.25 8.25 -0.26
CA HIS A 51 9.72 7.04 -0.85
C HIS A 51 9.18 7.27 -2.26
N THR A 52 9.40 6.34 -3.18
CA THR A 52 8.84 6.41 -4.55
C THR A 52 7.58 5.56 -4.71
N GLY A 53 7.12 4.91 -3.65
CA GLY A 53 6.00 3.96 -3.67
C GLY A 53 5.40 3.70 -2.30
N LYS A 54 4.88 2.50 -2.09
CA LYS A 54 4.28 2.09 -0.83
C LYS A 54 5.35 1.62 0.15
N VAL A 55 5.26 2.13 1.38
CA VAL A 55 6.01 1.61 2.54
C VAL A 55 5.15 0.54 3.20
N VAL A 56 5.72 -0.64 3.41
CA VAL A 56 5.03 -1.79 4.01
C VAL A 56 5.69 -2.16 5.32
N ILE A 57 4.88 -2.38 6.37
CA ILE A 57 5.33 -2.98 7.63
C ILE A 57 4.86 -4.43 7.66
N LYS A 58 5.78 -5.36 7.81
CA LYS A 58 5.50 -6.80 7.93
C LYS A 58 5.30 -7.18 9.39
N LEU A 59 4.24 -7.95 9.66
CA LEU A 59 3.92 -8.55 10.96
C LEU A 59 4.61 -9.92 11.12
#